data_AF-A0A0P9QJX1-F1
#
_entry.id   AF-A0A0P9QJX1-F1
#
_cell.length_a   1.000
_cell.length_b   1.000
_cell.length_c   1.000
_cell.angle_alpha   90.00
_cell.angle_beta   90.00
_cell.angle_gamma   90.00
#
_symmetry.space_group_name_H-M   'P 1'
#
loop_
_entity.id
_entity.type
_entity.pdbx_description
1 polymer ?
#
loop_
_entity_poly.entity_id
_entity_poly.type
_entity_poly.pdbx_seq_one_letter_code
_entity_poly.pdbx_strand_id
1 'polypeptide(L)'
;MLPRMLGLFILSFIPVANIIAAPLWLLFGVWMMAIQYIDYPADNHKLGWNEMLGWLKSKRWQSLSFGGIVYVALLIPVVNLLMMPAAVAGATLFWVRERGADALPVTQARG
;
A
#
# COMPACT_ATOMS: atom_id res chain seq x y z
N MET A 1 -17.89 -21.88 -39.98
CA MET A 1 -16.51 -21.73 -39.45
C MET A 1 -16.36 -20.46 -38.61
N LEU A 2 -16.88 -19.30 -39.06
CA LEU A 2 -16.83 -18.00 -38.37
C LEU A 2 -17.18 -17.96 -36.86
N PRO A 3 -18.30 -18.54 -36.37
CA PRO A 3 -18.68 -18.39 -34.97
C PRO A 3 -17.73 -19.11 -33.99
N ARG A 4 -17.08 -20.18 -34.44
CA ARG A 4 -16.06 -20.89 -33.64
C ARG A 4 -14.76 -20.10 -33.55
N MET A 5 -14.39 -19.37 -34.61
CA MET A 5 -13.19 -18.52 -34.64
C MET A 5 -13.34 -17.28 -33.75
N LEU A 6 -14.52 -16.65 -33.73
CA LEU A 6 -14.83 -15.55 -32.81
C LEU A 6 -14.76 -15.98 -31.34
N GLY A 7 -15.29 -17.16 -31.01
CA GLY A 7 -15.19 -17.74 -29.67
C GLY A 7 -13.73 -17.98 -29.25
N LEU A 8 -12.91 -18.55 -30.13
CA LEU A 8 -11.48 -18.76 -29.87
C LEU A 8 -10.70 -17.44 -29.73
N PHE A 9 -11.08 -16.39 -30.47
CA PHE A 9 -10.47 -15.06 -30.36
C PHE A 9 -10.79 -14.37 -29.03
N ILE A 10 -12.03 -14.48 -28.54
CA ILE A 10 -12.40 -13.98 -27.20
C ILE A 10 -11.71 -14.83 -26.12
N LEU A 11 -11.63 -16.15 -26.30
CA LEU A 11 -10.94 -17.04 -25.37
C LEU A 11 -9.43 -16.73 -25.31
N SER A 12 -8.83 -16.29 -26.42
CA SER A 12 -7.42 -15.86 -26.44
C SER A 12 -7.18 -14.50 -25.76
N PHE A 13 -8.23 -13.71 -25.49
CA PHE A 13 -8.11 -12.51 -24.64
C PHE A 13 -8.04 -12.83 -23.14
N ILE A 14 -8.52 -14.00 -22.70
CA ILE A 14 -8.42 -14.45 -21.30
C ILE A 14 -6.96 -14.56 -20.81
N PRO A 15 -6.01 -15.18 -21.55
CA PRO A 15 -4.61 -15.19 -21.13
C PRO A 15 -3.98 -13.79 -21.15
N VAL A 16 -4.40 -12.89 -22.05
CA VAL A 16 -3.95 -11.49 -22.06
C VAL A 16 -4.44 -10.75 -20.82
N ALA A 17 -5.70 -10.95 -20.44
CA ALA A 17 -6.25 -10.41 -19.20
C ALA A 17 -5.50 -10.94 -17.97
N ASN A 18 -5.05 -12.20 -17.99
CA ASN A 18 -4.27 -12.81 -16.90
C ASN A 18 -2.89 -12.16 -16.75
N ILE A 19 -2.22 -11.82 -17.86
CA ILE A 19 -0.94 -11.09 -17.85
C ILE A 19 -1.09 -9.71 -17.19
N ILE A 20 -2.21 -9.02 -17.39
CA ILE A 20 -2.49 -7.72 -16.77
C ILE A 20 -3.01 -7.88 -15.33
N ALA A 21 -3.75 -8.96 -15.05
CA ALA A 21 -4.29 -9.27 -13.74
C ALA A 21 -3.19 -9.49 -12.70
N ALA A 22 -2.10 -10.17 -13.05
CA ALA A 22 -0.98 -10.44 -12.14
C ALA A 22 -0.36 -9.16 -11.51
N PRO A 23 0.10 -8.15 -12.28
CA PRO A 23 0.64 -6.92 -11.70
C PRO A 23 -0.44 -6.07 -11.00
N LEU A 24 -1.69 -6.07 -11.48
CA LEU A 24 -2.81 -5.42 -10.79
C LEU A 24 -3.06 -6.04 -9.41
N TRP A 25 -3.02 -7.37 -9.33
CA TRP A 25 -3.20 -8.12 -8.09
C TRP A 25 -2.06 -7.86 -7.10
N LEU A 26 -0.82 -7.79 -7.61
CA LEU A 26 0.35 -7.41 -6.80
C LEU A 26 0.21 -5.99 -6.25
N LEU A 27 -0.11 -5.01 -7.10
CA LEU A 27 -0.32 -3.61 -6.70
C LEU A 27 -1.45 -3.50 -5.67
N PHE A 28 -2.53 -4.23 -5.87
CA PHE A 28 -3.64 -4.28 -4.93
C PHE A 28 -3.22 -4.92 -3.59
N GLY A 29 -2.49 -6.02 -3.61
CA GLY A 29 -1.96 -6.67 -2.40
C GLY A 29 -1.02 -5.77 -1.60
N VAL A 30 -0.12 -5.07 -2.29
CA VAL A 30 0.78 -4.07 -1.70
C VAL A 30 0.00 -2.92 -1.07
N TRP A 31 -1.02 -2.40 -1.76
CA TRP A 31 -1.89 -1.35 -1.24
C TRP A 31 -2.67 -1.80 -0.01
N MET A 32 -3.21 -3.02 -0.03
CA MET A 32 -3.93 -3.61 1.11
C MET A 32 -3.03 -3.78 2.34
N MET A 33 -1.77 -4.17 2.16
CA MET A 33 -0.80 -4.21 3.26
C MET A 33 -0.55 -2.83 3.86
N ALA A 34 -0.41 -1.80 3.02
CA ALA A 34 -0.25 -0.43 3.50
C ALA A 34 -1.46 0.02 4.33
N ILE A 35 -2.69 -0.25 3.87
CA ILE A 35 -3.91 0.03 4.66
C ILE A 35 -3.84 -0.70 6.00
N GLN A 36 -3.61 -2.01 5.99
CA GLN A 36 -3.71 -2.84 7.19
C GLN A 36 -2.74 -2.43 8.31
N TYR A 37 -1.54 -1.94 7.94
CA TYR A 37 -0.57 -1.46 8.92
C TYR A 37 -0.75 0.02 9.29
N ILE A 38 -1.27 0.87 8.39
CA ILE A 38 -1.53 2.29 8.67
C ILE A 38 -2.84 2.50 9.45
N ASP A 39 -3.77 1.55 9.39
CA ASP A 39 -4.99 1.53 10.19
C ASP A 39 -4.67 1.58 11.70
N TYR A 40 -3.60 0.89 12.12
CA TYR A 40 -3.18 0.84 13.52
C TYR A 40 -2.82 2.21 14.13
N PRO A 41 -1.92 3.03 13.53
CA PRO A 41 -1.68 4.39 14.00
C PRO A 41 -2.86 5.34 13.70
N ALA A 42 -3.64 5.13 12.63
CA ALA A 42 -4.79 5.97 12.32
C ALA A 42 -5.89 5.84 13.39
N ASP A 43 -6.19 4.62 13.82
CA ASP A 43 -7.13 4.32 14.92
C ASP A 43 -6.65 4.90 16.24
N ASN A 44 -5.35 4.81 16.54
CA ASN A 44 -4.76 5.42 17.73
C ASN A 44 -4.95 6.95 17.77
N HIS A 45 -5.01 7.60 16.61
CA HIS A 45 -5.29 9.04 16.49
C HIS A 45 -6.78 9.35 16.23
N LYS A 46 -7.65 8.33 16.25
CA LYS A 46 -9.10 8.43 15.99
C LYS A 46 -9.45 9.07 14.63
N LEU A 47 -8.61 8.84 13.62
CA LEU A 47 -8.89 9.30 12.26
C LEU A 47 -10.06 8.49 11.68
N GLY A 48 -10.98 9.17 10.99
CA GLY A 48 -12.05 8.47 10.30
C GLY A 48 -11.51 7.65 9.13
N TRP A 49 -12.12 6.48 8.84
CA TRP A 49 -11.75 5.60 7.73
C TRP A 49 -11.61 6.35 6.38
N ASN A 50 -12.55 7.25 6.08
CA ASN A 50 -12.52 8.06 4.85
C ASN A 50 -11.37 9.07 4.82
N GLU A 51 -10.99 9.63 5.96
CA GLU A 51 -9.86 10.55 6.08
C GLU A 51 -8.54 9.80 5.95
N MET A 52 -8.44 8.61 6.55
CA MET A 52 -7.29 7.71 6.38
C MET A 52 -7.10 7.34 4.89
N LEU A 53 -8.18 6.91 4.21
CA LEU A 53 -8.12 6.59 2.78
C LEU A 53 -7.75 7.81 1.93
N GLY A 54 -8.25 9.00 2.28
CA GLY A 54 -7.88 10.25 1.62
C GLY A 54 -6.39 10.57 1.77
N TRP A 55 -5.85 10.39 2.97
CA TRP A 55 -4.42 10.59 3.27
C TRP A 55 -3.54 9.55 2.58
N LEU A 56 -3.95 8.28 2.58
CA LEU A 56 -3.23 7.21 1.87
C LEU A 56 -3.18 7.49 0.36
N LYS A 57 -4.28 7.99 -0.21
CA LYS A 57 -4.40 8.33 -1.64
C LYS A 57 -3.59 9.56 -2.00
N SER A 58 -3.54 10.58 -1.14
CA SER A 58 -2.70 11.76 -1.38
C SER A 58 -1.21 11.40 -1.41
N LYS A 59 -0.80 10.45 -0.57
CA LYS A 59 0.57 9.93 -0.47
C LYS A 59 0.74 8.56 -1.15
N ARG A 60 -0.01 8.28 -2.24
CA ARG A 60 -0.10 6.96 -2.90
C ARG A 60 1.25 6.29 -3.20
N TRP A 61 2.23 7.04 -3.67
CA TRP A 61 3.56 6.50 -4.03
C TRP A 61 4.34 6.01 -2.80
N GLN A 62 4.18 6.71 -1.69
CA GLN A 62 4.85 6.41 -0.44
C GLN A 62 4.15 5.24 0.27
N SER A 63 2.81 5.24 0.27
CA SER A 63 1.99 4.12 0.74
C SER A 63 2.29 2.83 -0.04
N LEU A 64 2.42 2.91 -1.37
CA LEU A 64 2.81 1.77 -2.20
C LEU A 64 4.25 1.30 -1.95
N SER A 65 5.19 2.21 -1.72
CA SER A 65 6.59 1.84 -1.41
C SER A 65 6.69 1.16 -0.05
N PHE A 66 5.98 1.69 0.96
CA PHE A 66 5.89 1.10 2.30
C PHE A 66 5.23 -0.28 2.25
N GLY A 67 4.04 -0.39 1.66
CA GLY A 67 3.34 -1.65 1.47
C GLY A 67 4.16 -2.65 0.65
N GLY A 68 4.96 -2.18 -0.31
CA GLY A 68 5.81 -3.01 -1.17
C GLY A 68 6.97 -3.63 -0.40
N ILE A 69 7.66 -2.83 0.42
CA ILE A 69 8.73 -3.32 1.30
C ILE A 69 8.15 -4.32 2.31
N VAL A 70 6.98 -4.00 2.89
CA VAL A 70 6.27 -4.91 3.81
C VAL A 70 5.90 -6.22 3.11
N TYR A 71 5.35 -6.15 1.91
CA TYR A 71 4.97 -7.32 1.13
C TYR A 71 6.18 -8.21 0.81
N VAL A 72 7.31 -7.62 0.38
CA VAL A 72 8.55 -8.36 0.10
C VAL A 72 9.16 -8.96 1.37
N ALA A 73 9.14 -8.24 2.49
CA ALA A 73 9.64 -8.74 3.76
C ALA A 73 8.80 -9.92 4.31
N LEU A 74 7.47 -9.92 4.07
CA LEU A 74 6.59 -11.04 4.38
C LEU A 74 6.88 -12.30 3.54
N LEU A 75 7.43 -12.15 2.33
CA LEU A 75 7.86 -13.29 1.50
C LEU A 75 9.06 -14.03 2.11
N ILE A 76 9.79 -13.43 3.04
CA ILE A 76 10.91 -14.05 3.74
C ILE A 76 10.39 -14.71 5.03
N PRO A 77 10.30 -16.05 5.11
CA PRO A 77 9.66 -16.75 6.22
C PRO A 77 10.30 -16.49 7.59
N VAL A 78 11.62 -16.26 7.62
CA VAL A 78 12.35 -15.91 8.85
C VAL A 78 11.99 -14.50 9.33
N VAL A 79 11.77 -13.56 8.41
CA VAL A 79 11.40 -12.17 8.71
C VAL A 79 9.94 -12.08 9.14
N ASN A 80 9.05 -12.93 8.58
CA ASN A 80 7.63 -12.97 8.95
C ASN A 80 7.42 -13.12 10.48
N LEU A 81 8.27 -13.89 11.17
CA LEU A 81 8.22 -14.06 12.62
C LEU A 81 8.45 -12.76 13.42
N LEU A 82 9.29 -11.86 12.88
CA LEU A 82 9.60 -10.55 13.47
C LEU A 82 8.87 -9.40 12.76
N MET A 83 7.97 -9.73 11.83
CA MET A 83 7.36 -8.75 10.95
C MET A 83 6.35 -7.88 11.67
N MET A 84 5.62 -8.46 12.63
CA MET A 84 4.66 -7.72 13.46
C MET A 84 5.33 -6.52 14.16
N PRO A 85 6.42 -6.67 14.94
CA PRO A 85 7.10 -5.51 15.54
C PRO A 85 7.85 -4.64 14.51
N ALA A 86 8.45 -5.24 13.47
CA ALA A 86 9.19 -4.49 12.46
C ALA A 86 8.27 -3.58 11.61
N ALA A 87 7.07 -4.04 11.29
CA ALA A 87 6.08 -3.25 10.56
C ALA A 87 5.52 -2.12 11.41
N VAL A 88 5.35 -2.32 12.72
CA VAL A 88 4.97 -1.24 13.66
C VAL A 88 6.07 -0.18 13.76
N ALA A 89 7.34 -0.60 13.87
CA ALA A 89 8.49 0.31 13.86
C ALA A 89 8.61 1.06 12.51
N GLY A 90 8.41 0.35 11.39
CA GLY A 90 8.42 0.92 10.04
C GLY A 90 7.29 1.91 9.81
N ALA A 91 6.07 1.61 10.25
CA ALA A 91 4.92 2.51 10.18
C ALA A 91 5.15 3.77 11.03
N THR A 92 5.74 3.61 12.23
CA THR A 92 6.10 4.74 13.10
C THR A 92 7.18 5.61 12.47
N LEU A 93 8.23 5.01 11.91
CA LEU A 93 9.29 5.74 11.21
C LEU A 93 8.76 6.45 9.95
N PHE A 94 7.90 5.78 9.18
CA PHE A 94 7.21 6.36 8.04
C PHE A 94 6.40 7.58 8.46
N TRP A 95 5.56 7.44 9.49
CA TRP A 95 4.76 8.52 10.05
C TRP A 95 5.58 9.72 10.53
N VAL A 96 6.67 9.47 11.28
CA VAL A 96 7.56 10.53 11.79
C VAL A 96 8.30 11.23 10.67
N ARG A 97 8.78 10.49 9.65
CA ARG A 97 9.52 11.07 8.53
C ARG A 97 8.61 11.91 7.63
N GLU A 98 7.38 11.45 7.45
CA GLU A 98 6.41 12.07 6.56
C GLU A 98 5.69 13.25 7.23
N ARG A 99 5.34 13.17 8.53
CA ARG A 99 4.85 14.32 9.30
C ARG A 99 5.98 15.28 9.71
N GLY A 100 7.19 14.79 9.97
CA GLY A 100 8.34 15.61 10.32
C GLY A 100 8.84 16.47 9.15
N ALA A 101 8.62 16.02 7.91
CA ALA A 101 8.87 16.83 6.72
C ALA A 101 7.85 17.96 6.53
N ASP A 102 6.63 17.80 7.04
CA ASP A 102 5.57 18.82 7.02
C ASP A 102 5.50 19.66 8.33
N ALA A 103 6.32 19.34 9.34
CA ALA A 103 6.30 19.96 10.67
C ALA A 103 7.40 21.02 10.88
N LEU A 104 7.64 21.88 9.89
CA LEU A 104 8.32 23.16 10.13
C LEU A 104 7.64 24.32 9.36
N PRO A 105 6.61 24.96 9.94
CA PRO A 105 6.59 26.41 10.00
C PRO A 105 7.42 26.83 11.23
N VAL A 106 8.67 27.24 11.01
CA VAL A 106 9.42 28.05 12.01
C VAL A 106 8.76 29.43 12.06
N THR A 107 7.60 29.52 12.69
CA THR A 107 6.96 30.79 13.06
C THR A 107 6.23 30.65 14.40
N GLN A 108 6.93 30.26 15.47
CA GLN A 108 6.50 30.61 16.83
C GLN A 108 7.65 30.56 17.84
N ALA A 109 8.70 31.35 17.59
CA ALA A 109 9.72 31.69 18.58
C ALA A 109 10.15 33.15 18.39
N ARG A 110 9.21 34.07 18.60
CA ARG A 110 9.46 35.49 18.87
C ARG A 110 8.46 35.96 19.92
N GLY A 111 8.82 35.71 21.17
CA GLY A 111 8.50 36.54 22.33
C GLY A 111 9.81 37.14 22.82
#